data_AF-A0A8T1ZL22-F1
#
_entry.id   AF-A0A8T1ZL22-F1
#
_cell.length_a   1.000
_cell.length_b   1.000
_cell.length_c   1.000
_cell.angle_alpha   90.00
_cell.angle_beta   90.00
_cell.angle_gamma   90.00
#
_symmetry.space_group_name_H-M   'P 1'
#
loop_
_entity.id
_entity.type
_entity.pdbx_description
1 polymer ?
#
loop_
_entity_poly.entity_id
_entity_poly.type
_entity_poly.pdbx_seq_one_letter_code
_entity_poly.pdbx_strand_id
1 'polypeptide(L)'
;MATTTKIFGFVLLVITTFMVFSVSCSSATVYKVGDSDGWTTKDETYNYFWVADKEFHVGDSLVFEYDPLFNDVTQVSGALEYEFCDYSSAIAVYNTGHDVVTLTEPGYMYFISSNRQQCASGQRLVVHVVHDPSRPIPPPPPSKVLPLGNIYKVGNSKGWSVPEETDFYYKWAEQSHFDIGDKLLFEYGNEDNDVYEISGDLEFMSCDRISPISVHKIGHDLVTLTKPGVHYFISSKAAHCEAGLKLRVMVGPLTKPVTVPNVPAKQMELTLMDQYNRWLGTFRPQPHH
;
A
#
# COMPACT_ATOMS: atom_id res chain seq x y z
N MET A 1 -7.93 -6.91 69.15
CA MET A 1 -7.06 -7.56 68.13
C MET A 1 -7.85 -8.09 66.94
N ALA A 2 -8.98 -8.79 67.13
CA ALA A 2 -9.76 -9.38 66.01
C ALA A 2 -10.36 -8.37 65.00
N THR A 3 -10.71 -7.16 65.43
CA THR A 3 -11.26 -6.10 64.55
C THR A 3 -10.20 -5.47 63.65
N THR A 4 -8.97 -5.30 64.16
CA THR A 4 -7.84 -4.71 63.42
C THR A 4 -7.36 -5.62 62.29
N THR A 5 -7.36 -6.94 62.50
CA THR A 5 -6.99 -7.95 61.49
C THR A 5 -8.01 -8.01 60.34
N LYS A 6 -9.30 -7.85 60.64
CA LYS A 6 -10.36 -7.83 59.62
C LYS A 6 -10.30 -6.58 58.73
N ILE A 7 -9.96 -5.43 59.29
CA ILE A 7 -9.79 -4.18 58.54
C ILE A 7 -8.56 -4.28 57.63
N PHE A 8 -7.44 -4.81 58.14
CA PHE A 8 -6.24 -5.05 57.32
C PHE A 8 -6.49 -6.01 56.16
N GLY A 9 -7.22 -7.11 56.39
CA GLY A 9 -7.59 -8.05 55.34
C GLY A 9 -8.50 -7.45 54.27
N PHE A 10 -9.45 -6.59 54.67
CA PHE A 10 -10.34 -5.90 53.74
C PHE A 10 -9.61 -4.85 52.91
N VAL A 11 -8.70 -4.08 53.52
CA VAL A 11 -7.87 -3.09 52.82
C VAL A 11 -6.93 -3.78 51.83
N LEU A 12 -6.30 -4.91 52.21
CA LEU A 12 -5.45 -5.68 51.31
C LEU A 12 -6.25 -6.24 50.12
N LEU A 13 -7.46 -6.77 50.36
CA LEU A 13 -8.35 -7.27 49.31
C LEU A 13 -8.74 -6.16 48.33
N VAL A 14 -9.10 -4.97 48.82
CA VAL A 14 -9.46 -3.81 48.00
C VAL A 14 -8.28 -3.33 47.15
N ILE A 15 -7.06 -3.28 47.71
CA ILE A 15 -5.83 -2.91 46.98
C ILE A 15 -5.53 -3.95 45.89
N THR A 16 -5.67 -5.26 46.18
CA THR A 16 -5.47 -6.30 45.17
C THR A 16 -6.51 -6.25 44.05
N THR A 17 -7.78 -5.95 44.35
CA THR A 17 -8.82 -5.81 43.31
C THR A 17 -8.64 -4.55 42.47
N PHE A 18 -8.07 -3.47 43.04
CA PHE A 18 -7.81 -2.24 42.30
C PHE A 18 -6.62 -2.38 41.33
N MET A 19 -5.63 -3.22 41.66
CA MET A 19 -4.53 -3.56 40.74
C MET A 19 -4.93 -4.48 39.59
N VAL A 20 -6.02 -5.26 39.73
CA VAL A 20 -6.50 -6.20 38.69
C VAL A 20 -7.48 -5.52 37.71
N PHE A 21 -7.97 -4.32 38.03
CA PHE A 21 -8.92 -3.55 37.22
C PHE A 21 -8.31 -2.40 36.41
N SER A 22 -6.97 -2.33 36.29
CA SER A 22 -6.35 -1.53 35.24
C SER A 22 -6.50 -2.27 33.91
N VAL A 23 -7.72 -2.24 33.35
CA VAL A 23 -7.94 -2.49 31.92
C VAL A 23 -7.22 -1.36 31.20
N SER A 24 -5.96 -1.58 30.84
CA SER A 24 -5.25 -0.74 29.90
C SER A 24 -6.07 -0.77 28.62
N CYS A 25 -6.80 0.31 28.35
CA CYS A 25 -7.34 0.57 27.03
C CYS A 25 -6.12 0.76 26.12
N SER A 26 -5.60 -0.35 25.58
CA SER A 26 -4.40 -0.38 24.77
C SER A 26 -4.76 0.25 23.43
N SER A 27 -4.64 1.59 23.36
CA SER A 27 -4.86 2.36 22.13
C SER A 27 -3.80 2.01 21.11
N ALA A 28 -4.17 2.06 19.82
CA ALA A 28 -3.21 2.01 18.73
C ALA A 28 -2.12 3.07 18.94
N THR A 29 -0.85 2.65 18.82
CA THR A 29 0.32 3.52 18.92
C THR A 29 0.68 4.02 17.53
N VAL A 30 1.15 5.27 17.44
CA VAL A 30 1.66 5.86 16.21
C VAL A 30 3.16 6.06 16.35
N TYR A 31 3.95 5.46 15.46
CA TYR A 31 5.40 5.53 15.44
C TYR A 31 5.86 6.38 14.26
N LYS A 32 6.59 7.45 14.53
CA LYS A 32 7.27 8.22 13.48
C LYS A 32 8.59 7.54 13.14
N VAL A 33 8.70 7.00 11.93
CA VAL A 33 9.89 6.26 11.49
C VAL A 33 11.09 7.20 11.44
N GLY A 34 12.17 6.81 12.13
CA GLY A 34 13.38 7.63 12.26
C GLY A 34 13.22 8.86 13.17
N ASP A 35 12.14 8.96 13.93
CA ASP A 35 11.85 10.04 14.88
C ASP A 35 11.97 11.44 14.26
N SER A 36 12.89 12.29 14.74
CA SER A 36 13.08 13.64 14.20
C SER A 36 13.73 13.66 12.81
N ASP A 37 14.42 12.58 12.44
CA ASP A 37 15.16 12.50 11.18
C ASP A 37 14.30 12.03 10.01
N GLY A 38 13.15 11.41 10.30
CA GLY A 38 12.23 10.90 9.31
C GLY A 38 12.76 9.68 8.55
N TRP A 39 12.12 9.38 7.43
CA TRP A 39 12.48 8.30 6.53
C TRP A 39 13.65 8.73 5.63
N THR A 40 14.86 8.34 6.03
CA THR A 40 16.10 8.79 5.39
C THR A 40 17.23 7.76 5.50
N THR A 41 18.30 7.98 4.73
CA THR A 41 19.59 7.32 4.86
C THR A 41 20.51 8.13 5.77
N LYS A 42 20.84 7.59 6.95
CA LYS A 42 21.98 8.09 7.76
C LYS A 42 23.17 7.14 7.64
N ASP A 43 22.92 5.87 7.92
CA ASP A 43 23.81 4.74 7.70
C ASP A 43 22.99 3.46 7.55
N GLU A 44 23.64 2.35 7.17
CA GLU A 44 23.00 1.05 6.92
C GLU A 44 22.24 0.47 8.13
N THR A 45 22.60 0.90 9.34
CA THR A 45 22.09 0.35 10.61
C THR A 45 21.11 1.26 11.33
N TYR A 46 20.97 2.53 10.92
CA TYR A 46 20.15 3.54 11.59
C TYR A 46 18.70 3.07 11.81
N ASN A 47 18.03 2.64 10.75
CA ASN A 47 16.64 2.16 10.83
C ASN A 47 16.52 0.83 11.61
N TYR A 48 17.59 0.02 11.62
CA TYR A 48 17.66 -1.19 12.45
C TYR A 48 17.75 -0.86 13.94
N PHE A 49 18.53 0.15 14.32
CA PHE A 49 18.58 0.60 15.71
C PHE A 49 17.29 1.30 16.14
N TRP A 50 16.65 2.03 15.23
CA TRP A 50 15.36 2.68 15.51
C TRP A 50 14.28 1.67 15.94
N VAL A 51 14.28 0.44 15.42
CA VAL A 51 13.29 -0.59 15.84
C VAL A 51 13.64 -1.32 17.14
N ALA A 52 14.89 -1.23 17.62
CA ALA A 52 15.43 -2.16 18.61
C ALA A 52 14.70 -2.16 19.97
N ASP A 53 14.06 -1.05 20.33
CA ASP A 53 13.34 -0.87 21.60
C ASP A 53 11.82 -0.77 21.43
N LYS A 54 11.30 -1.13 20.24
CA LYS A 54 9.88 -0.98 19.89
C LYS A 54 9.21 -2.33 19.73
N GLU A 55 7.99 -2.42 20.25
CA GLU A 55 7.11 -3.56 20.07
C GLU A 55 5.86 -3.10 19.31
N PHE A 56 5.74 -3.54 18.07
CA PHE A 56 4.65 -3.14 17.18
C PHE A 56 3.47 -4.09 17.31
N HIS A 57 2.27 -3.55 17.46
CA HIS A 57 1.05 -4.33 17.57
C HIS A 57 0.15 -4.15 16.36
N VAL A 58 -0.69 -5.16 16.09
CA VAL A 58 -1.82 -5.00 15.16
C VAL A 58 -2.68 -3.79 15.60
N GLY A 59 -2.96 -2.91 14.65
CA GLY A 59 -3.67 -1.64 14.83
C GLY A 59 -2.75 -0.42 14.98
N ASP A 60 -1.47 -0.60 15.32
CA ASP A 60 -0.51 0.50 15.38
C ASP A 60 -0.24 1.07 13.98
N SER A 61 0.35 2.25 13.88
CA SER A 61 0.65 2.92 12.61
C SER A 61 2.07 3.44 12.53
N LEU A 62 2.67 3.34 11.35
CA LEU A 62 3.96 3.94 11.00
C LEU A 62 3.72 5.23 10.22
N VAL A 63 4.39 6.32 10.61
CA VAL A 63 4.38 7.59 9.89
C VAL A 63 5.75 7.78 9.25
N PHE A 64 5.75 7.88 7.92
CA PHE A 64 6.94 8.12 7.12
C PHE A 64 6.92 9.55 6.60
N GLU A 65 7.95 10.31 6.95
CA GLU A 65 8.17 11.68 6.46
C GLU A 65 9.47 11.73 5.66
N TYR A 66 9.42 12.20 4.42
CA TYR A 66 10.57 12.24 3.52
C TYR A 66 10.34 13.23 2.37
N ASP A 67 11.40 13.51 1.61
CA ASP A 67 11.30 14.26 0.36
C ASP A 67 10.75 13.35 -0.77
N PRO A 68 9.51 13.56 -1.23
CA PRO A 68 8.89 12.72 -2.27
C PRO A 68 9.55 12.89 -3.64
N LEU A 69 10.46 13.86 -3.81
CA LEU A 69 11.29 13.99 -5.01
C LEU A 69 12.28 12.83 -5.17
N PHE A 70 12.78 12.31 -4.06
CA PHE A 70 13.90 11.37 -4.06
C PHE A 70 13.55 9.98 -3.53
N ASN A 71 12.47 9.87 -2.76
CA ASN A 71 12.11 8.67 -2.02
C ASN A 71 10.62 8.37 -2.08
N ASP A 72 10.30 7.14 -1.70
CA ASP A 72 8.96 6.65 -1.41
C ASP A 72 9.05 5.63 -0.28
N VAL A 73 7.90 5.05 0.06
CA VAL A 73 7.80 3.89 0.93
C VAL A 73 7.14 2.77 0.13
N THR A 74 7.91 1.76 -0.21
CA THR A 74 7.44 0.56 -0.89
C THR A 74 7.41 -0.60 0.10
N GLN A 75 6.23 -1.14 0.36
CA GLN A 75 6.07 -2.40 1.10
C GLN A 75 6.32 -3.57 0.13
N VAL A 76 7.26 -4.45 0.46
CA VAL A 76 7.61 -5.63 -0.36
C VAL A 76 7.17 -6.93 0.28
N SER A 77 7.11 -7.98 -0.54
CA SER A 77 6.51 -9.27 -0.16
C SER A 77 7.33 -10.12 0.80
N GLY A 78 8.64 -9.91 0.88
CA GLY A 78 9.49 -10.74 1.72
C GLY A 78 10.89 -10.21 1.98
N ALA A 79 11.64 -11.03 2.71
CA ALA A 79 13.00 -10.73 3.14
C ALA A 79 14.00 -10.65 1.98
N LEU A 80 13.80 -11.43 0.91
CA LEU A 80 14.70 -11.40 -0.25
C LEU A 80 14.60 -10.05 -0.97
N GLU A 81 13.39 -9.58 -1.22
CA GLU A 81 13.15 -8.31 -1.88
C GLU A 81 13.61 -7.12 -1.04
N TYR A 82 13.45 -7.23 0.28
CA TYR A 82 14.04 -6.29 1.23
C TYR A 82 15.58 -6.28 1.18
N GLU A 83 16.21 -7.47 1.13
CA GLU A 83 17.66 -7.61 1.15
C GLU A 83 18.30 -7.05 -0.12
N PHE A 84 17.67 -7.31 -1.28
CA PHE A 84 18.15 -6.90 -2.59
C PHE A 84 17.56 -5.60 -3.12
N CYS A 85 16.74 -4.90 -2.32
CA CYS A 85 16.05 -3.67 -2.73
C CYS A 85 15.24 -3.86 -4.02
N ASP A 86 14.57 -5.00 -4.14
CA ASP A 86 13.73 -5.35 -5.27
C ASP A 86 12.29 -4.89 -5.02
N TYR A 87 11.88 -3.81 -5.67
CA TYR A 87 10.50 -3.30 -5.59
C TYR A 87 9.56 -3.92 -6.63
N SER A 88 10.02 -4.87 -7.46
CA SER A 88 9.19 -5.48 -8.52
C SER A 88 8.01 -6.30 -7.97
N SER A 89 8.09 -6.72 -6.71
CA SER A 89 7.01 -7.41 -5.98
C SER A 89 6.36 -6.52 -4.91
N ALA A 90 6.28 -5.22 -5.17
CA ALA A 90 5.58 -4.27 -4.31
C ALA A 90 4.15 -4.76 -3.97
N ILE A 91 3.84 -4.79 -2.68
CA ILE A 91 2.48 -4.98 -2.15
C ILE A 91 1.75 -3.65 -2.14
N ALA A 92 2.45 -2.59 -1.74
CA ALA A 92 1.93 -1.23 -1.67
C ALA A 92 3.07 -0.22 -1.87
N VAL A 93 2.74 0.94 -2.45
CA VAL A 93 3.65 2.08 -2.56
C VAL A 93 2.94 3.32 -2.01
N TYR A 94 3.65 4.08 -1.21
CA TYR A 94 3.21 5.34 -0.62
C TYR A 94 4.24 6.42 -0.99
N ASN A 95 3.76 7.58 -1.44
CA ASN A 95 4.60 8.56 -2.15
C ASN A 95 4.23 10.02 -1.86
N THR A 96 3.51 10.29 -0.77
CA THR A 96 3.03 11.66 -0.50
C THR A 96 4.09 12.53 0.18
N GLY A 97 5.17 11.92 0.67
CA GLY A 97 6.16 12.57 1.54
C GLY A 97 5.73 12.65 3.01
N HIS A 98 4.47 12.32 3.31
CA HIS A 98 3.94 12.16 4.67
C HIS A 98 2.89 11.02 4.68
N ASP A 99 3.37 9.79 4.68
CA ASP A 99 2.51 8.61 4.57
C ASP A 99 2.26 7.94 5.92
N VAL A 100 1.04 7.44 6.10
CA VAL A 100 0.63 6.68 7.29
C VAL A 100 0.29 5.26 6.87
N VAL A 101 1.00 4.28 7.43
CA VAL A 101 0.80 2.85 7.19
C VAL A 101 0.29 2.20 8.47
N THR A 102 -0.95 1.72 8.48
CA THR A 102 -1.51 0.97 9.61
C THR A 102 -1.10 -0.51 9.51
N LEU A 103 -0.58 -1.04 10.61
CA LEU A 103 -0.16 -2.43 10.76
C LEU A 103 -1.39 -3.30 11.01
N THR A 104 -1.88 -3.98 9.97
CA THR A 104 -3.18 -4.67 10.00
C THR A 104 -3.08 -6.17 10.23
N GLU A 105 -1.90 -6.75 10.07
CA GLU A 105 -1.67 -8.20 10.21
C GLU A 105 -0.40 -8.45 11.04
N PRO A 106 -0.37 -9.54 11.84
CA PRO A 106 0.84 -9.94 12.54
C PRO A 106 1.90 -10.50 11.58
N GLY A 107 3.16 -10.46 12.00
CA GLY A 107 4.30 -11.00 11.27
C GLY A 107 5.30 -9.93 10.85
N TYR A 108 6.25 -10.32 10.01
CA TYR A 108 7.25 -9.39 9.48
C TYR A 108 6.69 -8.59 8.31
N MET A 109 6.82 -7.27 8.40
CA MET A 109 6.52 -6.35 7.31
C MET A 109 7.80 -5.65 6.87
N TYR A 110 8.02 -5.60 5.56
CA TYR A 110 9.24 -5.11 4.94
C TYR A 110 8.96 -3.86 4.13
N PHE A 111 9.67 -2.78 4.42
CA PHE A 111 9.56 -1.50 3.74
C PHE A 111 10.91 -1.08 3.17
N ILE A 112 10.93 -0.58 1.95
CA ILE A 112 12.11 -0.08 1.25
C ILE A 112 11.80 1.25 0.56
N SER A 113 12.81 2.07 0.28
CA SER A 113 12.69 3.09 -0.76
C SER A 113 12.84 2.43 -2.14
N SER A 114 12.01 2.77 -3.13
CA SER A 114 12.21 2.30 -4.50
C SER A 114 13.47 2.89 -5.15
N ASN A 115 14.08 3.91 -4.54
CA ASN A 115 15.39 4.41 -4.95
C ASN A 115 16.44 3.39 -4.53
N ARG A 116 16.92 2.59 -5.50
CA ARG A 116 17.81 1.45 -5.23
C ARG A 116 19.09 1.86 -4.48
N GLN A 117 19.64 3.03 -4.81
CA GLN A 117 20.85 3.54 -4.14
C GLN A 117 20.57 3.85 -2.66
N GLN A 118 19.45 4.51 -2.37
CA GLN A 118 19.07 4.85 -0.99
C GLN A 118 18.70 3.61 -0.18
N CYS A 119 17.94 2.68 -0.76
CA CYS A 119 17.62 1.42 -0.09
C CYS A 119 18.88 0.62 0.23
N ALA A 120 19.82 0.49 -0.73
CA ALA A 120 21.08 -0.21 -0.52
C ALA A 120 21.95 0.45 0.57
N SER A 121 21.81 1.77 0.73
CA SER A 121 22.51 2.55 1.77
C SER A 121 21.78 2.57 3.12
N GLY A 122 20.70 1.80 3.29
CA GLY A 122 20.02 1.60 4.58
C GLY A 122 18.62 2.20 4.72
N GLN A 123 18.06 2.85 3.69
CA GLN A 123 16.68 3.34 3.72
C GLN A 123 15.69 2.20 3.42
N ARG A 124 15.67 1.27 4.38
CA ARG A 124 14.83 0.09 4.46
C ARG A 124 14.54 -0.20 5.93
N LEU A 125 13.36 -0.73 6.21
CA LEU A 125 12.86 -1.01 7.55
C LEU A 125 12.16 -2.36 7.57
N VAL A 126 12.47 -3.16 8.58
CA VAL A 126 11.71 -4.36 8.90
C VAL A 126 11.08 -4.17 10.28
N VAL A 127 9.77 -4.39 10.38
CA VAL A 127 9.05 -4.41 11.66
C VAL A 127 8.46 -5.79 11.89
N HIS A 128 8.50 -6.24 13.14
CA HIS A 128 7.82 -7.46 13.57
C HIS A 128 6.57 -7.09 14.36
N VAL A 129 5.41 -7.35 13.76
CA VAL A 129 4.11 -7.01 14.32
C VAL A 129 3.58 -8.20 15.12
N VAL A 130 3.34 -7.99 16.41
CA VAL A 130 2.73 -8.99 17.28
C VAL A 130 1.23 -8.76 17.39
N HIS A 131 0.48 -9.85 17.55
CA HIS A 131 -0.94 -9.77 17.85
C HIS A 131 -1.14 -9.99 19.35
N ASP A 132 -1.66 -8.97 20.04
CA ASP A 132 -2.17 -9.09 21.40
C ASP A 132 -3.61 -9.63 21.35
N PRO A 133 -3.89 -10.84 21.87
CA PRO A 133 -5.23 -11.44 21.84
C PRO A 133 -6.29 -10.61 22.59
N SER A 134 -5.88 -9.67 23.45
CA SER A 134 -6.78 -8.76 24.15
C SER A 134 -7.20 -7.56 23.29
N ARG A 135 -6.51 -7.30 22.16
CA ARG A 135 -6.92 -6.30 21.17
C ARG A 135 -7.79 -6.95 20.09
N PRO A 136 -9.00 -6.42 19.84
CA PRO A 136 -9.77 -6.86 18.68
C PRO A 136 -9.00 -6.52 17.39
N ILE A 137 -8.83 -7.51 16.52
CA ILE A 137 -8.29 -7.27 15.17
C ILE A 137 -9.25 -6.30 14.47
N PRO A 138 -8.76 -5.17 13.93
CA PRO A 138 -9.59 -4.30 13.11
C PRO A 138 -10.26 -5.14 12.02
N PRO A 139 -11.57 -4.97 11.75
CA PRO A 139 -12.20 -5.72 10.66
C PRO A 139 -11.38 -5.49 9.38
N PRO A 140 -11.12 -6.54 8.59
CA PRO A 140 -10.38 -6.38 7.35
C PRO A 140 -11.06 -5.31 6.51
N PRO A 141 -10.29 -4.42 5.86
CA PRO A 141 -10.88 -3.44 4.96
C PRO A 141 -11.80 -4.19 3.98
N PRO A 142 -13.04 -3.70 3.74
CA PRO A 142 -14.00 -4.40 2.91
C PRO A 142 -13.36 -4.77 1.57
N SER A 143 -13.53 -6.02 1.13
CA SER A 143 -13.05 -6.47 -0.18
C SER A 143 -13.65 -5.59 -1.26
N LYS A 144 -12.80 -4.83 -1.94
CA LYS A 144 -13.21 -3.83 -2.93
C LYS A 144 -13.31 -4.48 -4.30
N VAL A 145 -14.45 -4.26 -4.96
CA VAL A 145 -14.57 -4.42 -6.41
C VAL A 145 -13.66 -3.36 -7.05
N LEU A 146 -12.80 -3.77 -8.01
CA LEU A 146 -11.98 -2.84 -8.78
C LEU A 146 -12.89 -1.75 -9.37
N PRO A 147 -12.73 -0.46 -8.99
CA PRO A 147 -13.44 0.63 -9.64
C PRO A 147 -13.09 0.64 -11.13
N LEU A 148 -14.00 1.19 -11.95
CA LEU A 148 -13.65 1.56 -13.31
C LEU A 148 -12.55 2.62 -13.22
N GLY A 149 -11.29 2.24 -13.46
CA GLY A 149 -10.15 3.12 -13.29
C GLY A 149 -10.21 4.35 -14.19
N ASN A 150 -9.61 5.43 -13.73
CA ASN A 150 -9.53 6.70 -14.45
C ASN A 150 -8.62 6.57 -15.67
N ILE A 151 -8.85 7.41 -16.68
CA ILE A 151 -7.94 7.55 -17.83
C ILE A 151 -7.19 8.87 -17.70
N TYR A 152 -5.86 8.82 -17.63
CA TYR A 152 -4.97 9.96 -17.58
C TYR A 152 -4.30 10.15 -18.93
N LYS A 153 -4.50 11.31 -19.55
CA LYS A 153 -3.82 11.68 -20.79
C LYS A 153 -2.42 12.18 -20.47
N VAL A 154 -1.41 11.38 -20.79
CA VAL A 154 0.00 11.67 -20.48
C VAL A 154 0.43 12.96 -21.18
N GLY A 155 0.95 13.92 -20.41
CA GLY A 155 1.35 15.24 -20.91
C GLY A 155 0.18 16.19 -21.24
N ASN A 156 -1.06 15.84 -20.88
CA ASN A 156 -2.25 16.65 -21.11
C ASN A 156 -2.40 17.05 -22.59
N SER A 157 -2.43 18.34 -22.92
CA SER A 157 -2.53 18.84 -24.29
C SER A 157 -1.24 18.68 -25.10
N LYS A 158 -0.08 18.50 -24.45
CA LYS A 158 1.22 18.30 -25.12
C LYS A 158 1.39 16.86 -25.62
N GLY A 159 0.69 15.90 -25.02
CA GLY A 159 0.82 14.48 -25.36
C GLY A 159 2.17 13.90 -24.96
N TRP A 160 2.54 12.77 -25.57
CA TRP A 160 3.82 12.08 -25.40
C TRP A 160 4.85 12.58 -26.44
N SER A 161 5.59 13.61 -26.08
CA SER A 161 6.55 14.32 -26.94
C SER A 161 7.73 14.83 -26.13
N VAL A 162 8.90 14.97 -26.76
CA VAL A 162 10.10 15.50 -26.10
C VAL A 162 9.77 16.84 -25.42
N PRO A 163 9.92 16.94 -24.09
CA PRO A 163 9.52 18.13 -23.37
C PRO A 163 10.56 19.25 -23.51
N GLU A 164 10.13 20.49 -23.28
CA GLU A 164 11.03 21.66 -23.21
C GLU A 164 11.86 21.65 -21.92
N GLU A 165 11.23 21.24 -20.81
CA GLU A 165 11.86 21.04 -19.49
C GLU A 165 11.98 19.54 -19.20
N THR A 166 13.15 19.07 -18.78
CA THR A 166 13.42 17.64 -18.56
C THR A 166 12.62 17.03 -17.40
N ASP A 167 12.09 17.85 -16.49
CA ASP A 167 11.26 17.45 -15.35
C ASP A 167 9.75 17.57 -15.64
N PHE A 168 9.35 17.85 -16.89
CA PHE A 168 7.94 18.03 -17.26
C PHE A 168 7.06 16.82 -16.90
N TYR A 169 7.46 15.61 -17.30
CA TYR A 169 6.67 14.40 -17.03
C TYR A 169 6.69 14.00 -15.56
N TYR A 170 7.73 14.38 -14.84
CA TYR A 170 7.80 14.24 -13.39
C TYR A 170 6.73 15.13 -12.73
N LYS A 171 6.74 16.44 -13.02
CA LYS A 171 5.72 17.40 -12.54
C LYS A 171 4.29 17.02 -12.96
N TRP A 172 4.14 16.44 -14.16
CA TRP A 172 2.85 15.95 -14.64
C TRP A 172 2.34 14.78 -13.78
N ALA A 173 3.21 13.82 -13.45
CA ALA A 173 2.85 12.66 -12.65
C ALA A 173 2.45 13.06 -11.22
N GLU A 174 3.14 14.03 -10.61
CA GLU A 174 2.84 14.53 -9.26
C GLU A 174 1.45 15.15 -9.11
N GLN A 175 0.84 15.62 -10.19
CA GLN A 175 -0.50 16.21 -10.16
C GLN A 175 -1.61 15.17 -10.00
N SER A 176 -1.27 13.88 -10.07
CA SER A 176 -2.23 12.78 -10.10
C SER A 176 -1.86 11.69 -9.09
N HIS A 177 -2.88 10.98 -8.60
CA HIS A 177 -2.72 9.78 -7.82
C HIS A 177 -3.22 8.59 -8.65
N PHE A 178 -2.34 7.61 -8.87
CA PHE A 178 -2.65 6.45 -9.69
C PHE A 178 -3.01 5.26 -8.81
N ASP A 179 -4.18 4.67 -9.02
CA ASP A 179 -4.64 3.45 -8.36
C ASP A 179 -4.60 2.27 -9.35
N ILE A 180 -4.54 1.04 -8.82
CA ILE A 180 -4.76 -0.17 -9.64
C ILE A 180 -6.09 -0.05 -10.41
N GLY A 181 -6.02 -0.32 -11.71
CA GLY A 181 -7.13 -0.23 -12.66
C GLY A 181 -7.12 1.04 -13.49
N ASP A 182 -6.44 2.09 -13.05
CA ASP A 182 -6.26 3.32 -13.82
C ASP A 182 -5.50 3.05 -15.12
N LYS A 183 -5.64 3.96 -16.08
CA LYS A 183 -5.06 3.84 -17.42
C LYS A 183 -4.31 5.10 -17.82
N LEU A 184 -3.17 4.91 -18.46
CA LEU A 184 -2.39 5.97 -19.09
C LEU A 184 -2.66 5.96 -20.59
N LEU A 185 -3.18 7.07 -21.11
CA LEU A 185 -3.34 7.30 -22.54
C LEU A 185 -2.15 8.09 -23.07
N PHE A 186 -1.34 7.43 -23.90
CA PHE A 186 -0.21 8.03 -24.59
C PHE A 186 -0.62 8.40 -26.02
N GLU A 187 -0.67 9.70 -26.31
CA GLU A 187 -0.93 10.22 -27.65
C GLU A 187 0.35 10.80 -28.26
N TYR A 188 0.75 10.33 -29.44
CA TYR A 188 1.95 10.75 -30.15
C TYR A 188 1.90 10.38 -31.64
N GLY A 189 2.73 11.04 -32.45
CA GLY A 189 2.99 10.59 -33.83
C GLY A 189 3.74 9.27 -33.80
N ASN A 190 3.13 8.19 -34.29
CA ASN A 190 3.71 6.84 -34.24
C ASN A 190 4.95 6.63 -35.14
N GLU A 191 5.24 7.57 -36.04
CA GLU A 191 6.54 7.65 -36.74
C GLU A 191 7.61 8.36 -35.88
N ASP A 192 7.17 9.20 -34.94
CA ASP A 192 8.02 10.06 -34.12
C ASP A 192 8.38 9.45 -32.77
N ASN A 193 7.53 8.62 -32.17
CA ASN A 193 7.74 8.06 -30.84
C ASN A 193 7.14 6.67 -30.69
N ASP A 194 7.43 6.08 -29.54
CA ASP A 194 6.81 4.89 -28.99
C ASP A 194 6.82 4.96 -27.45
N VAL A 195 6.28 3.93 -26.80
CA VAL A 195 6.28 3.79 -25.34
C VAL A 195 6.75 2.40 -24.98
N TYR A 196 7.85 2.33 -24.23
CA TYR A 196 8.40 1.10 -23.66
C TYR A 196 8.17 1.15 -22.15
N GLU A 197 7.53 0.14 -21.59
CA GLU A 197 7.56 -0.09 -20.15
C GLU A 197 8.82 -0.88 -19.80
N ILE A 198 9.53 -0.47 -18.76
CA ILE A 198 10.80 -1.10 -18.34
C ILE A 198 10.74 -1.45 -16.85
N SER A 199 11.60 -2.37 -16.44
CA SER A 199 11.54 -2.99 -15.11
C SER A 199 12.09 -2.15 -13.98
N GLY A 200 12.95 -1.17 -14.26
CA GLY A 200 13.68 -0.54 -13.17
C GLY A 200 14.16 0.90 -13.37
N ASP A 201 14.52 1.48 -12.24
CA ASP A 201 15.04 2.82 -12.02
C ASP A 201 16.38 3.00 -12.72
N LEU A 202 17.24 1.98 -12.70
CA LEU A 202 18.55 2.06 -13.37
C LEU A 202 18.39 2.15 -14.89
N GLU A 203 17.54 1.30 -15.47
CA GLU A 203 17.20 1.33 -16.89
C GLU A 203 16.50 2.64 -17.25
N PHE A 204 15.64 3.16 -16.36
CA PHE A 204 14.96 4.43 -16.55
C PHE A 204 15.91 5.64 -16.50
N MET A 205 16.88 5.61 -15.61
CA MET A 205 17.88 6.66 -15.49
C MET A 205 18.86 6.65 -16.67
N SER A 206 19.29 5.46 -17.09
CA SER A 206 20.24 5.27 -18.19
C SER A 206 19.60 5.22 -19.58
N CYS A 207 18.27 5.25 -19.67
CA CYS A 207 17.52 5.03 -20.91
C CYS A 207 17.86 3.69 -21.59
N ASP A 208 18.10 2.64 -20.79
CA ASP A 208 18.28 1.29 -21.30
C ASP A 208 16.94 0.75 -21.83
N ARG A 209 17.01 0.21 -23.05
CA ARG A 209 15.88 -0.24 -23.87
C ARG A 209 16.02 -1.70 -24.30
N ILE A 210 17.01 -2.42 -23.78
CA ILE A 210 17.37 -3.77 -24.22
C ILE A 210 16.30 -4.79 -23.84
N SER A 211 15.60 -4.60 -22.73
CA SER A 211 14.62 -5.57 -22.20
C SER A 211 13.36 -4.89 -21.68
N PRO A 212 12.50 -4.37 -22.57
CA PRO A 212 11.21 -3.82 -22.16
C PRO A 212 10.28 -4.91 -21.62
N ILE A 213 9.52 -4.58 -20.58
CA ILE A 213 8.38 -5.37 -20.09
C ILE A 213 7.27 -5.38 -21.13
N SER A 214 6.97 -4.22 -21.71
CA SER A 214 5.93 -4.06 -22.73
C SER A 214 6.30 -2.97 -23.73
N VAL A 215 5.73 -3.06 -24.94
CA VAL A 215 6.05 -2.16 -26.06
C VAL A 215 4.76 -1.74 -26.76
N HIS A 216 4.64 -0.43 -26.98
CA HIS A 216 3.46 0.25 -27.49
C HIS A 216 3.88 1.22 -28.61
N LYS A 217 3.21 1.16 -29.77
CA LYS A 217 3.67 1.82 -31.01
C LYS A 217 2.55 2.39 -31.88
N ILE A 218 1.31 2.46 -31.38
CA ILE A 218 0.16 2.82 -32.23
C ILE A 218 -0.10 4.33 -32.26
N GLY A 219 0.49 5.09 -31.33
CA GLY A 219 0.34 6.55 -31.23
C GLY A 219 -0.86 7.02 -30.41
N HIS A 220 -1.70 6.10 -29.94
CA HIS A 220 -2.85 6.34 -29.05
C HIS A 220 -2.97 5.19 -28.05
N ASP A 221 -1.85 4.80 -27.45
CA ASP A 221 -1.74 3.59 -26.63
C ASP A 221 -2.39 3.81 -25.26
N LEU A 222 -3.23 2.85 -24.87
CA LEU A 222 -3.92 2.86 -23.59
C LEU A 222 -3.34 1.76 -22.69
N VAL A 223 -2.44 2.14 -21.79
CA VAL A 223 -1.78 1.23 -20.86
C VAL A 223 -2.57 1.14 -19.57
N THR A 224 -2.85 -0.06 -19.07
CA THR A 224 -3.58 -0.24 -17.80
C THR A 224 -2.61 -0.56 -16.67
N LEU A 225 -2.73 0.17 -15.56
CA LEU A 225 -1.93 -0.01 -14.35
C LEU A 225 -2.54 -1.16 -13.54
N THR A 226 -1.94 -2.35 -13.63
CA THR A 226 -2.54 -3.59 -13.10
C THR A 226 -1.95 -4.06 -11.78
N LYS A 227 -0.84 -3.47 -11.36
CA LYS A 227 -0.13 -3.81 -10.14
C LYS A 227 0.17 -2.55 -9.34
N PRO A 228 0.18 -2.63 -8.00
CA PRO A 228 0.80 -1.59 -7.20
C PRO A 228 2.30 -1.62 -7.44
N GLY A 229 2.97 -0.48 -7.28
CA GLY A 229 4.40 -0.41 -7.58
C GLY A 229 4.76 0.82 -8.39
N VAL A 230 6.05 0.93 -8.67
CA VAL A 230 6.57 1.94 -9.57
C VAL A 230 6.58 1.40 -10.99
N HIS A 231 5.98 2.14 -11.92
CA HIS A 231 6.01 1.83 -13.34
C HIS A 231 6.82 2.90 -14.07
N TYR A 232 7.72 2.43 -14.94
CA TYR A 232 8.62 3.27 -15.71
C TYR A 232 8.32 3.14 -17.20
N PHE A 233 8.09 4.27 -17.84
CA PHE A 233 7.82 4.37 -19.27
C PHE A 233 8.88 5.25 -19.93
N ILE A 234 9.45 4.80 -21.05
CA ILE A 234 10.45 5.55 -21.81
C ILE A 234 10.11 5.53 -23.31
N SER A 235 10.62 6.51 -24.05
CA SER A 235 10.73 6.39 -25.50
C SER A 235 11.93 5.50 -25.87
N SER A 236 11.78 4.61 -26.84
CA SER A 236 12.87 3.77 -27.35
C SER A 236 13.93 4.57 -28.11
N LYS A 237 13.57 5.76 -28.61
CA LYS A 237 14.52 6.70 -29.21
C LYS A 237 15.40 7.31 -28.11
N ALA A 238 16.68 6.91 -28.09
CA ALA A 238 17.64 7.29 -27.05
C ALA A 238 17.69 8.81 -26.82
N ALA A 239 17.85 9.59 -27.89
CA ALA A 239 17.89 11.05 -27.81
C ALA A 239 16.62 11.66 -27.19
N HIS A 240 15.45 11.03 -27.37
CA HIS A 240 14.21 11.52 -26.78
C HIS A 240 14.13 11.19 -25.29
N CYS A 241 14.48 9.96 -24.89
CA CYS A 241 14.52 9.56 -23.48
C CYS A 241 15.55 10.40 -22.70
N GLU A 242 16.75 10.60 -23.26
CA GLU A 242 17.81 11.45 -22.69
C GLU A 242 17.37 12.92 -22.56
N ALA A 243 16.55 13.40 -23.50
CA ALA A 243 15.94 14.73 -23.45
C ALA A 243 14.72 14.81 -22.50
N GLY A 244 14.43 13.76 -21.73
CA GLY A 244 13.39 13.77 -20.70
C GLY A 244 12.04 13.18 -21.14
N LEU A 245 11.93 12.57 -22.32
CA LEU A 245 10.73 11.81 -22.73
C LEU A 245 10.67 10.44 -22.03
N LYS A 246 10.44 10.52 -20.72
CA LYS A 246 10.34 9.38 -19.81
C LYS A 246 9.42 9.73 -18.65
N LEU A 247 8.63 8.77 -18.19
CA LEU A 247 7.61 8.92 -17.17
C LEU A 247 7.79 7.85 -16.11
N ARG A 248 7.82 8.29 -14.86
CA ARG A 248 7.71 7.43 -13.68
C ARG A 248 6.34 7.67 -13.07
N VAL A 249 5.54 6.62 -12.90
CA VAL A 249 4.29 6.69 -12.13
C VAL A 249 4.37 5.74 -10.94
N MET A 250 3.79 6.17 -9.83
CA MET A 250 3.69 5.38 -8.61
C MET A 250 2.23 4.97 -8.45
N VAL A 251 1.99 3.67 -8.45
CA VAL A 251 0.65 3.08 -8.40
C VAL A 251 0.42 2.58 -6.99
N GLY A 252 -0.52 3.22 -6.29
CA GLY A 252 -0.96 2.80 -4.98
C GLY A 252 -1.77 1.49 -5.05
N PRO A 253 -1.88 0.76 -3.92
CA PRO A 253 -2.85 -0.33 -3.81
C PRO A 253 -4.27 0.24 -3.94
N LEU A 254 -5.26 -0.61 -4.19
CA LEU A 254 -6.65 -0.16 -4.37
C LEU A 254 -7.21 0.47 -3.08
N THR A 255 -7.07 1.78 -2.92
CA THR A 255 -7.44 2.49 -1.69
C THR A 255 -8.89 2.93 -1.68
N LYS A 256 -9.61 2.98 -2.81
CA LYS A 256 -11.00 3.48 -2.87
C LYS A 256 -12.04 2.42 -2.54
N PRO A 257 -12.72 2.48 -1.36
CA PRO A 257 -13.96 1.76 -1.18
C PRO A 257 -14.99 2.36 -2.11
N VAL A 258 -15.40 1.63 -3.15
CA VAL A 258 -16.66 1.96 -3.80
C VAL A 258 -17.75 1.58 -2.81
N THR A 259 -18.28 2.56 -2.08
CA THR A 259 -19.59 2.41 -1.44
C THR A 259 -20.59 2.16 -2.55
N VAL A 260 -21.01 0.91 -2.69
CA VAL A 260 -22.16 0.57 -3.51
C VAL A 260 -23.34 1.35 -2.91
N PRO A 261 -24.06 2.19 -3.67
CA PRO A 261 -25.33 2.74 -3.22
C PRO A 261 -26.21 1.57 -2.83
N ASN A 262 -26.63 1.51 -1.55
CA ASN A 262 -27.45 0.45 -0.96
C ASN A 262 -28.37 -0.21 -2.00
N VAL A 263 -27.95 -1.36 -2.53
CA VAL A 263 -28.87 -2.26 -3.22
C VAL A 263 -29.75 -2.82 -2.11
N PRO A 264 -31.08 -2.63 -2.15
CA PRO A 264 -31.92 -3.11 -1.06
C PRO A 264 -31.77 -4.62 -0.95
N ALA A 265 -31.37 -5.11 0.23
CA ALA A 265 -31.21 -6.53 0.57
C ALA A 265 -32.50 -7.36 0.48
N LYS A 266 -33.56 -6.84 -0.15
CA LYS A 266 -34.90 -7.43 -0.15
C LYS A 266 -35.10 -8.51 -1.22
N GLN A 267 -34.18 -8.66 -2.18
CA GLN A 267 -34.34 -9.68 -3.24
C GLN A 267 -33.72 -11.04 -2.88
N MET A 268 -32.70 -11.08 -2.02
CA MET A 268 -31.94 -12.32 -1.73
C MET A 268 -32.48 -13.09 -0.51
N GLU A 269 -33.16 -12.41 0.42
CA GLU A 269 -33.74 -13.07 1.61
C GLU A 269 -35.02 -13.86 1.27
N LEU A 270 -35.79 -13.40 0.27
CA LEU A 270 -37.00 -14.08 -0.20
C LEU A 270 -36.69 -15.43 -0.87
N THR A 271 -35.59 -15.54 -1.61
CA THR A 271 -35.22 -16.78 -2.31
C THR A 271 -34.68 -17.86 -1.39
N LEU A 272 -33.95 -17.50 -0.33
CA LEU A 272 -33.46 -18.46 0.66
C LEU A 272 -34.59 -18.99 1.55
N MET A 273 -35.55 -18.13 1.91
CA MET A 273 -36.68 -18.56 2.72
C MET A 273 -37.66 -19.44 1.93
N ASP A 274 -37.85 -19.18 0.63
CA ASP A 274 -38.60 -20.05 -0.26
C ASP A 274 -37.92 -21.41 -0.51
N GLN A 275 -36.58 -21.44 -0.62
CA GLN A 275 -35.81 -22.68 -0.72
C GLN A 275 -35.87 -23.50 0.58
N TYR A 276 -35.79 -22.84 1.74
CA TYR A 276 -35.92 -23.48 3.05
C TYR A 276 -37.32 -24.05 3.28
N ASN A 277 -38.38 -23.30 2.95
CA ASN A 277 -39.76 -23.78 3.05
C ASN A 277 -40.05 -24.96 2.09
N ARG A 278 -39.44 -24.96 0.91
CA ARG A 278 -39.54 -26.07 -0.06
C ARG A 278 -38.81 -27.33 0.45
N TRP A 279 -37.69 -27.17 1.15
CA TRP A 279 -36.96 -28.26 1.82
C TRP A 279 -37.71 -28.81 3.05
N LEU A 280 -38.36 -27.97 3.86
CA LEU A 280 -39.20 -28.45 4.98
C LEU A 280 -40.43 -29.24 4.50
N GLY A 281 -40.96 -28.92 3.32
CA GLY A 281 -42.06 -29.63 2.69
C GLY A 281 -41.75 -31.10 2.33
N THR A 282 -40.47 -31.49 2.20
CA THR A 282 -40.09 -32.86 1.85
C THR A 282 -40.08 -33.82 3.04
N PHE A 283 -40.30 -33.33 4.26
CA PHE A 283 -40.32 -34.15 5.49
C PHE A 283 -41.72 -34.36 6.09
N ARG A 284 -42.80 -33.98 5.38
CA ARG A 284 -44.15 -34.37 5.84
C ARG A 284 -44.35 -35.87 5.62
N PRO A 285 -44.62 -36.67 6.67
CA PRO A 285 -45.01 -38.05 6.50
C PRO A 285 -46.35 -38.11 5.77
N GLN A 286 -46.46 -38.96 4.75
CA GLN A 286 -47.76 -39.32 4.19
C GLN A 286 -48.62 -39.97 5.29
N PRO A 287 -49.88 -39.56 5.47
CA PRO A 287 -50.79 -40.31 6.31
C PRO A 287 -51.03 -41.67 5.66
N HIS A 288 -50.64 -42.74 6.36
CA HIS A 288 -51.05 -44.09 6.02
C HIS A 288 -52.56 -44.20 6.24
N HIS A 289 -53.30 -44.48 5.18
CA HIS A 289 -54.65 -45.04 5.24
C HIS A 289 -54.56 -46.56 5.34
#